data_AF-U9UAP5-F1
#
_entry.id   AF-U9UAP5-F1
#
_cell.length_a   1.000
_cell.length_b   1.000
_cell.length_c   1.000
_cell.angle_alpha   90.00
_cell.angle_beta   90.00
_cell.angle_gamma   90.00
#
_symmetry.space_group_name_H-M   'P 1'
#
loop_
_entity.id
_entity.type
_entity.pdbx_description
1 polymer ?
#
loop_
_entity_poly.entity_id
_entity_poly.type
_entity_poly.pdbx_seq_one_letter_code
_entity_poly.pdbx_strand_id
1 'polypeptide(L)'
;MLFKQDDIRLNIFDSNMQKSTQNCIEKYVKKEKFNKNLTIEKLNVINYKLIQQLGEQIFVYIDGSVINNGTENIDGIAGLHFYDKDHKLIDEFYVNIEHWISPSKAEVTSFIIALIIVHNISNVEIITDNEFIFNYFNDIICKTEIYNTRKLLKTQNNIYIWALIRQFIDLNEIIIPKITKIKAHDDDLYHNFLDQQIKGRYSDRNRENENALQTNFRTTKRCRYKI
;
A
#
# COMPACT_ATOMS: atom_id res chain seq x y z
N MET A 1 -19.41 46.22 8.62
CA MET A 1 -18.24 45.45 9.08
C MET A 1 -18.72 44.01 9.27
N LEU A 2 -18.56 43.16 8.26
CA LEU A 2 -19.23 41.86 8.17
C LEU A 2 -18.22 40.82 7.66
N PHE A 3 -17.36 40.35 8.56
CA PHE A 3 -16.48 39.20 8.35
C PHE A 3 -16.17 38.60 9.72
N LYS A 4 -16.62 37.36 9.98
CA LYS A 4 -16.09 36.45 11.03
C LYS A 4 -16.82 35.11 11.16
N GLN A 5 -17.91 34.87 10.43
CA GLN A 5 -18.70 33.63 10.62
C GLN A 5 -18.36 32.51 9.63
N ASP A 6 -17.75 32.84 8.49
CA ASP A 6 -17.39 31.85 7.46
C ASP A 6 -16.07 31.10 7.78
N ASP A 7 -15.12 31.74 8.47
CA ASP A 7 -13.83 31.14 8.82
C ASP A 7 -13.94 30.00 9.84
N ILE A 8 -14.94 30.05 10.73
CA ILE A 8 -15.12 29.03 11.78
C ILE A 8 -15.75 27.77 11.19
N ARG A 9 -16.67 27.90 10.21
CA ARG A 9 -17.29 26.76 9.55
C ARG A 9 -16.31 26.00 8.67
N LEU A 10 -15.46 26.72 7.93
CA LEU A 10 -14.37 26.12 7.14
C LEU A 10 -13.39 25.35 8.05
N ASN A 11 -12.92 25.96 9.14
CA ASN A 11 -12.01 25.29 10.07
C ASN A 11 -12.63 24.09 10.80
N ILE A 12 -13.92 24.14 11.13
CA ILE A 12 -14.62 22.99 11.73
C ILE A 12 -14.80 21.87 10.69
N PHE A 13 -15.10 22.20 9.43
CA PHE A 13 -15.22 21.24 8.35
C PHE A 13 -13.87 20.57 8.04
N ASP A 14 -12.79 21.35 7.98
CA ASP A 14 -11.42 20.84 7.81
C ASP A 14 -10.98 19.97 9.00
N SER A 15 -11.32 20.36 10.24
CA SER A 15 -10.99 19.56 11.43
C SER A 15 -11.77 18.25 11.53
N ASN A 16 -13.02 18.24 11.06
CA ASN A 16 -13.88 17.05 11.05
C ASN A 16 -13.55 16.13 9.87
N MET A 17 -13.16 16.68 8.72
CA MET A 17 -12.52 15.92 7.65
C MET A 17 -11.19 15.35 8.14
N GLN A 18 -10.33 16.12 8.83
CA GLN A 18 -9.08 15.59 9.41
C GLN A 18 -9.33 14.43 10.40
N LYS A 19 -10.38 14.52 11.23
CA LYS A 19 -10.78 13.42 12.14
C LYS A 19 -11.37 12.20 11.44
N SER A 20 -12.12 12.37 10.35
CA SER A 20 -12.64 11.23 9.58
C SER A 20 -11.55 10.58 8.70
N THR A 21 -10.62 11.41 8.20
CA THR A 21 -9.55 11.00 7.30
C THR A 21 -8.45 10.19 7.99
N GLN A 22 -8.16 10.47 9.26
CA GLN A 22 -7.24 9.66 10.07
C GLN A 22 -7.74 8.24 10.35
N ASN A 23 -9.04 7.98 10.19
CA ASN A 23 -9.63 6.73 10.67
C ASN A 23 -9.15 5.51 9.86
N CYS A 24 -9.03 5.61 8.53
CA CYS A 24 -8.74 4.45 7.66
C CYS A 24 -7.29 3.96 7.82
N ILE A 25 -6.34 4.90 7.78
CA ILE A 25 -4.90 4.63 8.00
C ILE A 25 -4.69 4.06 9.39
N GLU A 26 -5.23 4.72 10.43
CA GLU A 26 -5.07 4.23 11.80
C GLU A 26 -5.75 2.87 12.02
N LYS A 27 -6.97 2.68 11.50
CA LYS A 27 -7.70 1.40 11.59
C LYS A 27 -6.90 0.27 10.97
N TYR A 28 -6.35 0.48 9.79
CA TYR A 28 -5.57 -0.56 9.11
C TYR A 28 -4.27 -0.85 9.87
N VAL A 29 -3.46 0.15 10.17
CA VAL A 29 -2.15 -0.07 10.84
C VAL A 29 -2.35 -0.69 12.24
N LYS A 30 -3.36 -0.24 13.00
CA LYS A 30 -3.68 -0.81 14.33
C LYS A 30 -4.27 -2.23 14.27
N LYS A 31 -4.92 -2.61 13.16
CA LYS A 31 -5.42 -3.97 12.94
C LYS A 31 -4.32 -4.90 12.45
N GLU A 32 -3.44 -4.39 11.57
CA GLU A 32 -2.38 -5.17 10.95
C GLU A 32 -1.21 -5.46 11.88
N LYS A 33 -1.00 -4.75 13.02
CA LYS A 33 -0.15 -5.05 14.22
C LYS A 33 1.19 -5.80 14.07
N PHE A 34 1.64 -6.11 12.86
CA PHE A 34 2.55 -7.21 12.51
C PHE A 34 3.51 -6.78 11.41
N ASN A 35 3.61 -5.50 11.08
CA ASN A 35 4.51 -5.04 10.03
C ASN A 35 5.35 -3.88 10.57
N LYS A 36 6.57 -4.18 11.01
CA LYS A 36 7.42 -3.21 11.73
C LYS A 36 7.78 -1.99 10.88
N ASN A 37 7.65 -2.11 9.55
CA ASN A 37 7.99 -1.06 8.60
C ASN A 37 6.79 -0.18 8.18
N LEU A 38 5.57 -0.52 8.63
CA LEU A 38 4.35 0.24 8.33
C LEU A 38 4.04 1.22 9.46
N THR A 39 4.34 2.50 9.26
CA THR A 39 4.07 3.56 10.23
C THR A 39 2.98 4.50 9.74
N ILE A 40 2.02 4.84 10.61
CA ILE A 40 0.95 5.81 10.34
C ILE A 40 1.52 7.14 9.81
N GLU A 41 2.62 7.61 10.39
CA GLU A 41 3.30 8.84 10.00
C GLU A 41 3.72 8.86 8.53
N LYS A 42 4.40 7.81 8.05
CA LYS A 42 4.80 7.69 6.63
C LYS A 42 3.59 7.72 5.69
N LEU A 43 2.53 6.98 6.01
CA LEU A 43 1.32 6.93 5.19
C LEU A 43 0.64 8.32 5.14
N ASN A 44 0.56 9.02 6.27
CA ASN A 44 0.01 10.37 6.36
C ASN A 44 0.86 11.39 5.58
N VAL A 45 2.18 11.27 5.60
CA VAL A 45 3.07 12.17 4.83
C VAL A 45 2.82 12.01 3.33
N ILE A 46 2.71 10.78 2.84
CA ILE A 46 2.39 10.52 1.43
C ILE A 46 1.00 11.07 1.11
N ASN A 47 -0.03 10.71 1.88
CA ASN A 47 -1.39 11.22 1.70
C ASN A 47 -1.43 12.75 1.63
N TYR A 48 -0.72 13.43 2.53
CA TYR A 48 -0.61 14.89 2.51
C TYR A 48 -0.01 15.41 1.20
N LYS A 49 1.11 14.84 0.71
CA LYS A 49 1.71 15.23 -0.57
C LYS A 49 0.75 15.05 -1.76
N LEU A 50 -0.08 14.02 -1.73
CA LEU A 50 -1.09 13.75 -2.76
C LEU A 50 -2.25 14.76 -2.69
N ILE A 51 -2.71 15.13 -1.48
CA ILE A 51 -3.73 16.19 -1.31
C ILE A 51 -3.23 17.53 -1.85
N GLN A 52 -1.94 17.83 -1.70
CA GLN A 52 -1.32 19.05 -2.23
C GLN A 52 -1.29 19.10 -3.77
N GLN A 53 -1.70 18.05 -4.49
CA GLN A 53 -1.94 18.10 -5.94
C GLN A 53 -3.28 18.78 -6.28
N LEU A 54 -4.03 19.30 -5.29
CA LEU A 54 -5.20 20.17 -5.48
C LEU A 54 -6.31 19.59 -6.38
N GLY A 55 -6.50 18.27 -6.35
CA GLY A 55 -7.52 17.58 -7.15
C GLY A 55 -7.12 17.25 -8.58
N GLU A 56 -5.87 17.52 -8.98
CA GLU A 56 -5.31 17.01 -10.22
C GLU A 56 -5.25 15.47 -10.24
N GLN A 57 -5.10 14.91 -11.44
CA GLN A 57 -5.03 13.46 -11.63
C GLN A 57 -3.80 12.90 -10.93
N ILE A 58 -4.00 11.80 -10.20
CA ILE A 58 -2.94 11.04 -9.57
C ILE A 58 -2.95 9.63 -10.14
N PHE A 59 -1.77 9.14 -10.54
CA PHE A 59 -1.57 7.77 -10.98
C PHE A 59 -0.82 6.99 -9.91
N VAL A 60 -1.35 5.83 -9.54
CA VAL A 60 -0.77 4.95 -8.52
C VAL A 60 -0.46 3.61 -9.14
N TYR A 61 0.82 3.34 -9.37
CA TYR A 61 1.27 2.03 -9.82
C TYR A 61 1.52 1.14 -8.61
N ILE A 62 0.96 -0.07 -8.62
CA ILE A 62 1.12 -1.05 -7.55
C ILE A 62 1.66 -2.36 -8.09
N ASP A 63 2.51 -2.99 -7.31
CA ASP A 63 3.03 -4.33 -7.59
C ASP A 63 3.43 -5.03 -6.28
N GLY A 64 3.47 -6.36 -6.32
CA GLY A 64 3.91 -7.21 -5.22
C GLY A 64 4.75 -8.37 -5.72
N SER A 65 5.94 -8.53 -5.17
CA SER A 65 6.86 -9.60 -5.54
C SER A 65 7.19 -10.48 -4.35
N VAL A 66 7.60 -11.72 -4.63
CA VAL A 66 8.11 -12.68 -3.64
C VAL A 66 9.31 -13.41 -4.22
N ILE A 67 10.36 -13.58 -3.41
CA ILE A 67 11.53 -14.40 -3.73
C ILE A 67 11.60 -15.64 -2.84
N ASN A 68 12.37 -16.64 -3.27
CA ASN A 68 12.63 -17.87 -2.51
C ASN A 68 11.33 -18.57 -2.05
N ASN A 69 10.28 -18.50 -2.87
CA ASN A 69 8.97 -19.06 -2.55
C ASN A 69 9.07 -20.57 -2.29
N GLY A 70 8.40 -21.04 -1.23
CA GLY A 70 8.46 -22.43 -0.79
C GLY A 70 9.69 -22.81 0.04
N THR A 71 10.52 -21.84 0.40
CA THR A 71 11.67 -22.03 1.31
C THR A 71 11.50 -21.28 2.63
N GLU A 72 12.33 -21.60 3.61
CA GLU A 72 12.39 -20.86 4.89
C GLU A 72 12.86 -19.41 4.75
N ASN A 73 13.54 -19.07 3.63
CA ASN A 73 14.07 -17.75 3.32
C ASN A 73 13.14 -16.94 2.40
N ILE A 74 11.85 -17.28 2.41
CA ILE A 74 10.83 -16.56 1.66
C ILE A 74 10.77 -15.09 2.13
N ASP A 75 10.84 -14.16 1.18
CA ASP A 75 10.71 -12.72 1.42
C ASP A 75 9.73 -12.15 0.39
N GLY A 76 8.93 -11.19 0.83
CA GLY A 76 7.90 -10.55 0.02
C GLY A 76 7.90 -9.05 0.22
N ILE A 77 7.66 -8.32 -0.87
CA ILE A 77 7.61 -6.85 -0.87
C ILE A 77 6.36 -6.43 -1.64
N ALA A 78 5.59 -5.52 -1.05
CA ALA A 78 4.59 -4.72 -1.74
C ALA A 78 5.17 -3.33 -2.03
N GLY A 79 5.02 -2.86 -3.26
CA GLY A 79 5.52 -1.58 -3.73
C GLY A 79 4.44 -0.70 -4.35
N LEU A 80 4.60 0.61 -4.19
CA LEU A 80 3.71 1.64 -4.74
C LEU A 80 4.54 2.82 -5.25
N HIS A 81 4.18 3.33 -6.42
CA HIS A 81 4.66 4.60 -6.95
C HIS A 81 3.50 5.54 -7.21
N PHE A 82 3.65 6.80 -6.79
CA PHE A 82 2.65 7.84 -6.95
C PHE A 82 3.16 8.89 -7.93
N TYR A 83 2.39 9.20 -8.95
CA TYR A 83 2.73 10.19 -9.97
C TYR A 83 1.64 11.26 -10.08
N ASP A 84 2.05 12.48 -10.43
CA ASP A 84 1.12 13.57 -10.77
C ASP A 84 0.57 13.42 -12.19
N LYS A 85 -0.27 14.38 -12.62
CA LYS A 85 -0.88 14.41 -13.96
C LYS A 85 0.14 14.41 -15.11
N ASP A 86 1.34 14.93 -14.87
CA ASP A 86 2.42 15.03 -15.84
C ASP A 86 3.38 13.82 -15.73
N HIS A 87 2.98 12.79 -14.97
CA HIS A 87 3.74 11.58 -14.69
C HIS A 87 5.10 11.83 -14.01
N LYS A 88 5.20 12.89 -13.22
CA LYS A 88 6.35 13.12 -12.35
C LYS A 88 6.14 12.39 -11.02
N LEU A 89 7.16 11.66 -10.57
CA LEU A 89 7.11 10.92 -9.31
C LEU A 89 6.93 11.88 -8.13
N ILE A 90 5.83 11.72 -7.40
CA ILE A 90 5.52 12.44 -6.17
C ILE A 90 6.18 11.75 -4.98
N ASP A 91 5.97 10.43 -4.87
CA ASP A 91 6.52 9.60 -3.79
C ASP A 91 6.53 8.11 -4.16
N GLU A 92 7.24 7.34 -3.34
CA GLU A 92 7.31 5.89 -3.41
C GLU A 92 7.10 5.25 -2.03
N PHE A 93 6.50 4.06 -2.00
CA PHE A 93 6.28 3.34 -0.76
C PHE A 93 6.52 1.85 -0.93
N TYR A 94 7.21 1.26 0.05
CA TYR A 94 7.53 -0.16 0.06
C TYR A 94 7.34 -0.72 1.46
N VAL A 95 6.76 -1.91 1.53
CA VAL A 95 6.60 -2.63 2.78
C VAL A 95 6.91 -4.11 2.59
N ASN A 96 7.43 -4.72 3.64
CA ASN A 96 7.68 -6.15 3.65
C ASN A 96 6.40 -6.88 3.94
N ILE A 97 6.23 -8.05 3.36
CA ILE A 97 5.12 -8.93 3.72
C ILE A 97 5.61 -9.82 4.85
N GLU A 98 4.99 -9.70 6.02
CA GLU A 98 5.24 -10.60 7.14
C GLU A 98 4.13 -11.68 7.20
N HIS A 99 4.52 -12.88 7.62
CA HIS A 99 3.67 -14.08 7.80
C HIS A 99 2.94 -14.58 6.55
N TRP A 100 2.93 -15.89 6.31
CA TRP A 100 2.16 -16.51 5.20
C TRP A 100 2.41 -15.81 3.85
N ILE A 101 3.68 -15.55 3.55
CA ILE A 101 4.11 -14.82 2.36
C ILE A 101 3.70 -15.61 1.12
N SER A 102 3.07 -14.93 0.16
CA SER A 102 2.75 -15.47 -1.17
C SER A 102 2.71 -14.32 -2.18
N PRO A 103 2.96 -14.58 -3.47
CA PRO A 103 2.86 -13.55 -4.52
C PRO A 103 1.51 -12.82 -4.46
N SER A 104 0.42 -13.58 -4.41
CA SER A 104 -0.94 -13.01 -4.32
C SER A 104 -1.13 -12.11 -3.09
N LYS A 105 -0.50 -12.44 -1.96
CA LYS A 105 -0.57 -11.61 -0.74
C LYS A 105 0.19 -10.31 -0.93
N ALA A 106 1.36 -10.33 -1.58
CA ALA A 106 2.12 -9.12 -1.85
C ALA A 106 1.32 -8.14 -2.72
N GLU A 107 0.72 -8.62 -3.80
CA GLU A 107 -0.08 -7.80 -4.72
C GLU A 107 -1.36 -7.25 -4.04
N VAL A 108 -2.08 -8.09 -3.28
CA VAL A 108 -3.28 -7.62 -2.57
C VAL A 108 -2.92 -6.66 -1.43
N THR A 109 -1.72 -6.79 -0.84
CA THR A 109 -1.21 -5.86 0.17
C THR A 109 -0.85 -4.50 -0.44
N SER A 110 -0.19 -4.45 -1.60
CA SER A 110 0.07 -3.18 -2.29
C SER A 110 -1.23 -2.47 -2.64
N PHE A 111 -2.26 -3.23 -3.05
CA PHE A 111 -3.58 -2.69 -3.33
C PHE A 111 -4.30 -2.06 -2.13
N ILE A 112 -4.42 -2.76 -0.99
CA ILE A 112 -5.09 -2.17 0.18
C ILE A 112 -4.32 -0.94 0.71
N ILE A 113 -2.98 -0.96 0.68
CA ILE A 113 -2.18 0.19 1.09
C ILE A 113 -2.45 1.38 0.17
N ALA A 114 -2.58 1.15 -1.15
CA ALA A 114 -2.94 2.20 -2.09
C ALA A 114 -4.29 2.83 -1.74
N LEU A 115 -5.33 1.99 -1.55
CA LEU A 115 -6.67 2.45 -1.17
C LEU A 115 -6.67 3.27 0.12
N ILE A 116 -5.86 2.86 1.10
CA ILE A 116 -5.75 3.54 2.40
C ILE A 116 -5.00 4.86 2.27
N ILE A 117 -3.95 4.94 1.46
CA ILE A 117 -3.21 6.20 1.25
C ILE A 117 -4.06 7.20 0.47
N VAL A 118 -4.89 6.75 -0.47
CA VAL A 118 -5.67 7.64 -1.35
C VAL A 118 -7.12 7.83 -0.91
N HIS A 119 -7.47 7.34 0.29
CA HIS A 119 -8.85 7.18 0.76
C HIS A 119 -9.72 8.46 0.71
N ASN A 120 -9.14 9.65 0.72
CA ASN A 120 -9.84 10.93 0.69
C ASN A 120 -9.55 11.77 -0.56
N ILE A 121 -9.09 11.12 -1.64
CA ILE A 121 -8.68 11.79 -2.89
C ILE A 121 -9.57 11.29 -4.03
N SER A 122 -10.18 12.22 -4.78
CA SER A 122 -11.18 11.90 -5.79
C SER A 122 -10.64 11.53 -7.17
N ASN A 123 -9.52 12.13 -7.58
CA ASN A 123 -9.01 12.01 -8.94
C ASN A 123 -7.83 11.02 -9.03
N VAL A 124 -8.09 9.77 -8.66
CA VAL A 124 -7.07 8.72 -8.51
C VAL A 124 -7.35 7.57 -9.46
N GLU A 125 -6.30 7.17 -10.18
CA GLU A 125 -6.26 5.95 -10.97
C GLU A 125 -5.19 5.01 -10.40
N ILE A 126 -5.61 3.81 -9.98
CA ILE A 126 -4.70 2.74 -9.54
C ILE A 126 -4.46 1.80 -10.72
N ILE A 127 -3.20 1.56 -11.04
CA ILE A 127 -2.74 0.77 -12.16
C ILE A 127 -2.05 -0.49 -11.65
N THR A 128 -2.46 -1.65 -12.16
CA THR A 128 -1.91 -2.97 -11.82
C THR A 128 -1.93 -3.89 -13.03
N ASP A 129 -1.00 -4.83 -13.11
CA ASP A 129 -1.04 -5.94 -14.08
C ASP A 129 -1.88 -7.13 -13.58
N ASN A 130 -2.27 -7.11 -12.30
CA ASN A 130 -3.02 -8.19 -11.66
C ASN A 130 -4.51 -8.17 -12.02
N GLU A 131 -4.90 -9.14 -12.85
CA GLU A 131 -6.27 -9.30 -13.31
C GLU A 131 -7.27 -9.65 -12.21
N PHE A 132 -6.84 -10.37 -11.18
CA PHE A 132 -7.71 -10.73 -10.07
C PHE A 132 -8.11 -9.50 -9.25
N ILE A 133 -7.17 -8.59 -8.95
CA ILE A 133 -7.46 -7.33 -8.25
C ILE A 133 -8.46 -6.50 -9.06
N PHE A 134 -8.21 -6.31 -10.35
CA PHE A 134 -9.10 -5.55 -11.24
C PHE A 134 -10.52 -6.13 -11.27
N ASN A 135 -10.65 -7.43 -11.57
CA ASN A 135 -11.95 -8.08 -11.69
C ASN A 135 -12.68 -8.09 -10.33
N TYR A 136 -12.00 -8.50 -9.27
CA TYR A 136 -12.63 -8.68 -7.96
C TYR A 136 -13.02 -7.35 -7.32
N PHE A 137 -12.20 -6.30 -7.46
CA PHE A 137 -12.56 -4.97 -6.95
C PHE A 137 -13.78 -4.39 -7.68
N ASN A 138 -13.81 -4.47 -9.01
CA ASN A 138 -14.97 -4.03 -9.80
C ASN A 138 -16.24 -4.83 -9.44
N ASP A 139 -16.07 -6.11 -9.13
CA ASP A 139 -17.15 -6.98 -8.67
C ASP A 139 -17.72 -6.56 -7.32
N ILE A 140 -16.89 -6.14 -6.35
CA ILE A 140 -17.37 -5.78 -5.01
C ILE A 140 -18.02 -4.40 -4.98
N ILE A 141 -17.56 -3.44 -5.79
CA ILE A 141 -18.15 -2.09 -5.87
C ILE A 141 -19.52 -2.10 -6.57
N CYS A 142 -19.74 -3.02 -7.52
CA CYS A 142 -21.01 -3.15 -8.24
C CYS A 142 -22.10 -3.90 -7.46
N LYS A 143 -21.75 -4.61 -6.38
CA LYS A 143 -22.70 -5.45 -5.63
C LYS A 143 -23.47 -4.65 -4.59
N THR A 144 -24.77 -4.45 -4.86
CA THR A 144 -25.74 -3.83 -3.95
C THR A 144 -26.28 -4.79 -2.87
N GLU A 145 -26.08 -6.10 -3.04
CA GLU A 145 -26.55 -7.10 -2.08
C GLU A 145 -25.60 -7.32 -0.90
N ILE A 146 -26.18 -7.65 0.25
CA ILE A 146 -25.46 -8.05 1.46
C ILE A 146 -24.51 -9.19 1.12
N TYR A 147 -23.21 -8.92 1.29
CA TYR A 147 -22.15 -9.87 1.03
C TYR A 147 -22.22 -11.02 2.06
N ASN A 148 -22.77 -12.17 1.65
CA ASN A 148 -22.91 -13.33 2.52
C ASN A 148 -21.53 -13.86 2.96
N THR A 149 -21.32 -14.10 4.26
CA THR A 149 -20.12 -14.71 4.85
C THR A 149 -19.62 -15.94 4.09
N ARG A 150 -20.53 -16.72 3.49
CA ARG A 150 -20.18 -17.87 2.64
C ARG A 150 -19.48 -17.48 1.34
N LYS A 151 -19.81 -16.34 0.72
CA LYS A 151 -19.08 -15.80 -0.43
C LYS A 151 -17.70 -15.30 -0.01
N LEU A 152 -17.59 -14.65 1.17
CA LEU A 152 -16.30 -14.24 1.76
C LEU A 152 -15.36 -15.42 1.92
N LEU A 153 -15.85 -16.49 2.57
CA LEU A 153 -15.10 -17.72 2.84
C LEU A 153 -14.74 -18.51 1.58
N LYS A 154 -15.45 -18.28 0.46
CA LYS A 154 -15.12 -18.84 -0.84
C LYS A 154 -14.06 -18.04 -1.60
N THR A 155 -13.75 -16.82 -1.16
CA THR A 155 -12.62 -16.06 -1.71
C THR A 155 -11.34 -16.81 -1.33
N GLN A 156 -10.68 -17.39 -2.32
CA GLN A 156 -9.40 -18.06 -2.11
C GLN A 156 -8.31 -17.01 -1.95
N ASN A 157 -7.48 -17.18 -0.91
CA ASN A 157 -6.37 -16.30 -0.52
C ASN A 157 -6.77 -14.86 -0.09
N ASN A 158 -6.07 -14.33 0.91
CA ASN A 158 -6.18 -12.93 1.36
C ASN A 158 -7.59 -12.48 1.81
N ILE A 159 -8.43 -13.42 2.26
CA ILE A 159 -9.82 -13.17 2.72
C ILE A 159 -9.95 -12.02 3.71
N TYR A 160 -8.98 -11.90 4.64
CA TYR A 160 -8.95 -10.85 5.64
C TYR A 160 -8.80 -9.46 5.00
N ILE A 161 -7.88 -9.33 4.04
CA ILE A 161 -7.62 -8.06 3.35
C ILE A 161 -8.86 -7.65 2.54
N TRP A 162 -9.48 -8.59 1.82
CA TRP A 162 -10.71 -8.31 1.07
C TRP A 162 -11.89 -7.96 1.97
N ALA A 163 -12.01 -8.57 3.15
CA ALA A 163 -13.02 -8.20 4.14
C ALA A 163 -12.81 -6.75 4.64
N LEU A 164 -11.57 -6.31 4.81
CA LEU A 164 -11.25 -4.93 5.18
C LEU A 164 -11.57 -3.95 4.05
N ILE A 165 -11.18 -4.25 2.82
CA ILE A 165 -11.51 -3.43 1.64
C ILE A 165 -13.03 -3.25 1.57
N ARG A 166 -13.78 -4.34 1.72
CA ARG A 166 -15.25 -4.31 1.71
C ARG A 166 -15.80 -3.45 2.83
N GLN A 167 -15.27 -3.58 4.05
CA GLN A 167 -15.66 -2.73 5.17
C GLN A 167 -15.45 -1.24 4.86
N PHE A 168 -14.32 -0.87 4.23
CA PHE A 168 -14.07 0.51 3.87
C PHE A 168 -15.06 1.05 2.83
N ILE A 169 -15.45 0.21 1.86
CA ILE A 169 -16.46 0.55 0.85
C ILE A 169 -17.84 0.72 1.50
N ASP A 170 -18.29 -0.28 2.27
CA ASP A 170 -19.64 -0.30 2.85
C ASP A 170 -19.85 0.82 3.90
N LEU A 171 -18.76 1.29 4.54
CA LEU A 171 -18.79 2.40 5.50
C LEU A 171 -18.49 3.77 4.86
N ASN A 172 -18.32 3.85 3.54
CA ASN A 172 -17.94 5.07 2.81
C ASN A 172 -16.67 5.74 3.38
N GLU A 173 -15.73 4.93 3.84
CA GLU A 173 -14.46 5.36 4.45
C GLU A 173 -13.39 5.70 3.41
N ILE A 174 -13.59 5.27 2.16
CA ILE A 174 -12.74 5.57 1.02
C ILE A 174 -13.56 6.20 -0.11
N ILE A 175 -12.96 7.13 -0.85
CA ILE A 175 -13.41 7.52 -2.19
C ILE A 175 -12.94 6.43 -3.16
N ILE A 176 -13.86 5.88 -3.95
CA ILE A 176 -13.56 4.76 -4.85
C ILE A 176 -12.71 5.26 -6.03
N PRO A 177 -11.44 4.82 -6.16
CA PRO A 177 -10.59 5.21 -7.27
C PRO A 177 -10.97 4.43 -8.54
N LYS A 178 -10.56 4.94 -9.69
CA LYS A 178 -10.58 4.17 -10.94
C LYS A 178 -9.48 3.10 -10.88
N ILE A 179 -9.78 1.88 -11.29
CA ILE A 179 -8.77 0.82 -11.44
C ILE A 179 -8.56 0.52 -12.92
N THR A 180 -7.30 0.48 -13.35
CA THR A 180 -6.92 0.11 -14.71
C THR A 180 -5.99 -1.09 -14.67
N LYS A 181 -6.37 -2.13 -15.43
CA LYS A 181 -5.52 -3.30 -15.66
C LYS A 181 -4.64 -3.07 -16.88
N ILE A 182 -3.33 -3.11 -16.70
CA ILE A 182 -2.37 -3.18 -17.82
C ILE A 182 -2.08 -4.63 -18.17
N LYS A 183 -1.52 -4.88 -19.35
CA LYS A 183 -1.09 -6.24 -19.71
C LYS A 183 0.20 -6.56 -18.96
N ALA A 184 0.27 -7.76 -18.39
CA ALA A 184 1.52 -8.29 -17.89
C ALA A 184 2.54 -8.34 -19.03
N HIS A 185 3.77 -7.87 -18.78
CA HIS A 185 4.85 -7.76 -19.76
C HIS A 185 4.60 -6.79 -20.93
N ASP A 186 3.67 -5.84 -20.80
CA ASP A 186 3.64 -4.69 -21.71
C ASP A 186 4.83 -3.74 -21.44
N ASP A 187 5.18 -2.93 -22.43
CA ASP A 187 6.20 -1.88 -22.30
C ASP A 187 5.69 -0.67 -21.48
N ASP A 188 5.00 -0.90 -20.35
CA ASP A 188 4.64 0.16 -19.41
C ASP A 188 5.87 0.59 -18.62
N LEU A 189 6.38 1.78 -18.92
CA LEU A 189 7.59 2.34 -18.35
C LEU A 189 7.54 2.40 -16.81
N TYR A 190 6.40 2.79 -16.24
CA TYR A 190 6.27 3.10 -14.81
C TYR A 190 6.07 1.84 -13.97
N HIS A 191 5.31 0.88 -14.49
CA HIS A 191 5.17 -0.44 -13.88
C HIS A 191 6.49 -1.21 -13.94
N ASN A 192 7.16 -1.22 -15.11
CA ASN A 192 8.47 -1.87 -15.25
C ASN A 192 9.52 -1.24 -14.33
N PHE A 193 9.45 0.09 -14.12
CA PHE A 193 10.29 0.77 -13.15
C PHE A 193 9.98 0.34 -11.71
N LEU A 194 8.71 0.20 -11.33
CA LEU A 194 8.31 -0.32 -10.01
C LEU A 194 8.83 -1.74 -9.78
N ASP A 195 8.62 -2.64 -10.74
CA ASP A 195 9.16 -4.01 -10.77
C ASP A 195 10.67 -4.03 -10.50
N GLN A 196 11.41 -3.17 -11.19
CA GLN A 196 12.85 -3.07 -11.07
C GLN A 196 13.27 -2.59 -9.68
N GLN A 197 12.57 -1.60 -9.12
CA GLN A 197 12.84 -1.08 -7.79
C GLN A 197 12.55 -2.11 -6.69
N ILE A 198 11.51 -2.93 -6.85
CA ILE A 198 11.23 -4.06 -5.94
C ILE A 198 12.36 -5.10 -6.02
N LYS A 199 12.79 -5.48 -7.23
CA LYS A 199 13.90 -6.41 -7.45
C LYS A 199 15.22 -5.89 -6.86
N GLY A 200 15.49 -4.60 -7.01
CA GLY A 200 16.67 -3.93 -6.42
C GLY A 200 16.69 -4.05 -4.89
N ARG A 201 15.55 -3.85 -4.25
CA ARG A 201 15.42 -3.92 -2.78
C ARG A 201 15.74 -5.28 -2.18
N TYR A 202 15.46 -6.38 -2.90
CA TYR A 202 15.93 -7.70 -2.47
C TYR A 202 17.46 -7.81 -2.48
N SER A 203 18.10 -7.23 -3.49
CA SER A 203 19.55 -7.27 -3.65
C SER A 203 20.27 -6.48 -2.55
N ASP A 204 19.75 -5.30 -2.21
CA ASP A 204 20.35 -4.46 -1.16
C ASP A 204 20.25 -5.10 0.22
N ARG A 205 19.13 -5.77 0.53
CA ARG A 205 18.98 -6.53 1.79
C ARG A 205 19.95 -7.69 1.89
N ASN A 206 20.14 -8.43 0.79
CA ASN A 206 21.09 -9.54 0.78
C ASN A 206 22.51 -9.04 1.11
N ARG A 207 22.90 -7.88 0.56
CA ARG A 207 24.17 -7.22 0.87
C ARG A 207 24.27 -6.76 2.33
N GLU A 208 23.23 -6.14 2.88
CA GLU A 208 23.19 -5.72 4.28
C GLU A 208 23.35 -6.91 5.24
N ASN A 209 22.65 -8.01 4.97
CA ASN A 209 22.72 -9.24 5.75
C ASN A 209 24.11 -9.87 5.69
N GLU A 210 24.73 -9.94 4.50
CA GLU A 210 26.12 -10.41 4.35
C GLU A 210 27.12 -9.54 5.11
N ASN A 211 26.96 -8.21 5.06
CA ASN A 211 27.82 -7.27 5.78
C ASN A 211 27.66 -7.36 7.30
N ALA A 212 26.42 -7.56 7.79
CA ALA A 212 26.13 -7.78 9.21
C ALA A 212 26.73 -9.10 9.72
N LEU A 213 26.67 -10.17 8.93
CA LEU A 213 27.32 -11.45 9.26
C LEU A 213 28.85 -11.28 9.32
N GLN A 214 29.46 -10.62 8.33
CA GLN A 214 30.91 -10.39 8.32
C GLN A 214 31.40 -9.54 9.50
N THR A 215 30.64 -8.52 9.90
CA THR A 215 30.97 -7.69 11.07
C THR A 215 30.85 -8.50 12.37
N ASN A 216 29.82 -9.34 12.51
CA ASN A 216 29.65 -10.24 13.66
C ASN A 216 30.75 -11.32 13.74
N PHE A 217 31.24 -11.84 12.61
CA PHE A 217 32.41 -12.73 12.57
C PHE A 217 33.72 -12.02 12.98
N ARG A 218 33.88 -10.73 12.65
CA ARG A 218 35.06 -9.94 13.04
C ARG A 218 35.07 -9.59 14.53
N THR A 219 33.90 -9.30 15.12
CA THR A 219 33.79 -9.02 16.57
C THR A 219 33.97 -10.28 17.42
N THR A 220 33.44 -11.43 17.00
CA THR A 220 33.67 -12.71 17.70
C THR A 220 35.11 -13.19 17.65
N LYS A 221 35.87 -12.92 16.56
CA LYS A 221 37.32 -13.22 16.51
C LYS A 221 38.15 -12.33 17.45
N ARG A 222 37.75 -11.06 17.69
CA ARG A 222 38.45 -10.16 18.64
C ARG A 222 38.28 -10.56 20.11
N CYS A 223 37.21 -11.27 20.47
CA CYS A 223 37.01 -11.77 21.84
C CYS A 223 37.73 -13.09 22.16
N ARG A 224 38.43 -13.72 21.20
CA ARG A 224 39.12 -15.02 21.41
C ARG A 224 40.63 -14.93 21.68
N TYR A 225 41.19 -13.73 21.82
CA TYR A 225 42.59 -13.52 22.22
C TYR A 225 42.68 -12.58 23.42
N LYS A 226 42.22 -13.07 24.57
CA LYS A 226 42.60 -12.60 25.91
C LYS A 226 42.66 -13.83 26.82
N ILE A 227 43.76 -14.57 26.72
CA ILE A 227 44.25 -15.48 27.76
C ILE A 227 45.72 -15.13 27.95
#